data_AF-A0A2J6QAL4-F1
#
_entry.id   AF-A0A2J6QAL4-F1
#
_cell.length_a   1.000
_cell.length_b   1.000
_cell.length_c   1.000
_cell.angle_alpha   90.00
_cell.angle_beta   90.00
_cell.angle_gamma   90.00
#
_symmetry.space_group_name_H-M   'P 1'
#
loop_
_entity.id
_entity.type
_entity.pdbx_description
1 polymer ?
#
loop_
_entity_poly.entity_id
_entity_poly.type
_entity_poly.pdbx_seq_one_letter_code
_entity_poly.pdbx_strand_id
1 'polypeptide(L)'
;MADLKTVEGKPAMETQSDNVSEATGQQLSFMSLPTELHLQIASYLTYPDALSLKHTSQHFYGFVYTGVELKIEWLIERRTLHLDCPHDKGCELGSDMRFCRGSVRYVVLL
;
A
#
# COMPACT_ATOMS: atom_id res chain seq x y z
N MET A 1 46.67 -31.37 -48.21
CA MET A 1 45.48 -30.83 -48.90
C MET A 1 44.34 -30.72 -47.89
N ALA A 2 43.81 -29.49 -47.70
CA ALA A 2 42.65 -29.04 -46.87
C ALA A 2 42.77 -29.30 -45.35
N ASP A 3 42.85 -28.35 -44.40
CA ASP A 3 42.40 -26.95 -44.19
C ASP A 3 40.90 -26.70 -43.92
N LEU A 4 40.64 -25.78 -42.96
CA LEU A 4 39.40 -25.23 -42.37
C LEU A 4 38.73 -26.00 -41.22
N LYS A 5 38.29 -25.41 -40.09
CA LYS A 5 38.37 -24.05 -39.51
C LYS A 5 37.73 -24.10 -38.11
N THR A 6 38.27 -23.34 -37.14
CA THR A 6 37.58 -22.89 -35.92
C THR A 6 36.50 -21.87 -36.27
N VAL A 7 35.27 -21.99 -35.73
CA VAL A 7 34.35 -20.87 -35.45
C VAL A 7 33.45 -21.22 -34.26
N GLU A 8 33.57 -20.46 -33.17
CA GLU A 8 32.58 -20.35 -32.10
C GLU A 8 31.33 -19.59 -32.57
N GLY A 9 30.15 -20.01 -32.14
CA GLY A 9 28.89 -19.35 -32.47
C GLY A 9 27.83 -19.55 -31.38
N LYS A 10 27.83 -18.61 -30.43
CA LYS A 10 26.81 -18.39 -29.38
C LYS A 10 25.48 -17.96 -30.02
N PRO A 11 24.33 -18.59 -29.72
CA PRO A 11 23.05 -18.08 -30.22
C PRO A 11 22.58 -16.93 -29.31
N ALA A 12 22.74 -15.70 -29.79
CA ALA A 12 21.99 -14.56 -29.29
C ALA A 12 20.65 -14.51 -30.03
N MET A 13 19.57 -14.79 -29.31
CA MET A 13 18.21 -14.63 -29.79
C MET A 13 17.85 -13.14 -29.68
N GLU A 14 17.96 -12.44 -30.81
CA GLU A 14 17.35 -11.13 -30.99
C GLU A 14 15.82 -11.33 -31.03
N THR A 15 15.12 -10.76 -30.06
CA THR A 15 13.72 -10.41 -30.22
C THR A 15 13.65 -8.90 -30.19
N GLN A 16 13.57 -8.36 -31.40
CA GLN A 16 13.06 -7.05 -31.74
C GLN A 16 11.72 -6.87 -31.01
N SER A 17 11.68 -5.99 -30.01
CA SER A 17 10.42 -5.55 -29.42
C SER A 17 10.23 -4.10 -29.79
N ASP A 18 9.09 -3.88 -30.40
CA ASP A 18 8.63 -2.69 -31.09
C ASP A 18 8.86 -1.36 -30.38
N ASN A 19 9.11 -0.36 -31.21
CA ASN A 19 9.01 1.06 -30.94
C ASN A 19 7.59 1.39 -30.43
N VAL A 20 7.37 1.25 -29.13
CA VAL A 20 6.16 1.78 -28.48
C VAL A 20 6.38 3.27 -28.28
N SER A 21 5.62 4.04 -29.04
CA SER A 21 5.56 5.50 -29.01
C SER A 21 5.61 6.01 -27.57
N GLU A 22 6.67 6.75 -27.27
CA GLU A 22 6.88 7.50 -26.05
C GLU A 22 5.84 8.63 -25.98
N ALA A 23 4.60 8.27 -25.67
CA ALA A 23 3.68 9.21 -25.08
C ALA A 23 4.28 9.54 -23.71
N THR A 24 4.88 10.71 -23.58
CA THR A 24 5.15 11.34 -22.29
C THR A 24 3.81 11.64 -21.61
N GLY A 25 3.04 10.61 -21.27
CA GLY A 25 1.97 10.69 -20.32
C GLY A 25 2.64 11.00 -19.01
N GLN A 26 2.52 12.25 -18.56
CA GLN A 26 2.94 12.63 -17.22
C GLN A 26 2.41 11.57 -16.26
N GLN A 27 3.31 10.81 -15.64
CA GLN A 27 2.93 9.79 -14.68
C GLN A 27 2.27 10.52 -13.51
N LEU A 28 0.94 10.57 -13.52
CA LEU A 28 0.16 11.20 -12.47
C LEU A 28 0.43 10.41 -11.18
N SER A 29 1.17 11.04 -10.28
CA SER A 29 1.48 10.46 -8.98
C SER A 29 0.34 10.77 -8.03
N PHE A 30 0.11 9.88 -7.06
CA PHE A 30 -0.83 10.18 -5.98
C PHE A 30 -0.49 11.53 -5.30
N MET A 31 0.80 11.82 -5.15
CA MET A 31 1.30 13.05 -4.53
C MET A 31 1.07 14.31 -5.39
N SER A 32 0.71 14.19 -6.68
CA SER A 32 0.37 15.36 -7.50
C SER A 32 -1.07 15.84 -7.29
N LEU A 33 -1.87 15.14 -6.48
CA LEU A 33 -3.22 15.56 -6.12
C LEU A 33 -3.17 16.73 -5.12
N PRO A 34 -4.12 17.68 -5.19
CA PRO A 34 -4.31 18.68 -4.15
C PRO A 34 -4.63 18.05 -2.78
N THR A 35 -4.28 18.76 -1.71
CA THR A 35 -4.50 18.30 -0.33
C THR A 35 -5.99 18.06 -0.03
N GLU A 36 -6.89 18.80 -0.66
CA GLU A 36 -8.34 18.61 -0.53
C GLU A 36 -8.77 17.22 -1.01
N LEU A 37 -8.18 16.74 -2.11
CA LEU A 37 -8.45 15.38 -2.60
C LEU A 37 -7.83 14.34 -1.67
N HIS A 38 -6.64 14.59 -1.14
CA HIS A 38 -6.04 13.71 -0.13
C HIS A 38 -6.90 13.58 1.14
N LEU A 39 -7.45 14.70 1.63
CA LEU A 39 -8.36 14.72 2.78
C LEU A 39 -9.65 13.95 2.48
N GLN A 40 -10.21 14.17 1.29
CA GLN A 40 -11.41 13.47 0.85
C GLN A 40 -11.18 11.97 0.72
N ILE A 41 -10.02 11.54 0.22
CA ILE A 41 -9.68 10.11 0.13
C ILE A 41 -9.51 9.53 1.54
N ALA A 42 -8.82 10.24 2.43
CA ALA A 42 -8.59 9.79 3.80
C ALA A 42 -9.90 9.62 4.61
N SER A 43 -10.95 10.39 4.30
CA SER A 43 -12.24 10.27 5.00
C SER A 43 -13.03 9.00 4.66
N TYR A 44 -12.70 8.34 3.55
CA TYR A 44 -13.32 7.07 3.15
C TYR A 44 -12.56 5.83 3.64
N LEU A 45 -11.39 6.00 4.26
CA LEU A 45 -10.55 4.88 4.66
C LEU A 45 -11.01 4.28 5.99
N THR A 46 -11.00 2.95 6.06
CA THR A 46 -11.15 2.24 7.32
C THR A 46 -9.94 2.47 8.21
N TYR A 47 -10.07 2.24 9.52
CA TYR A 47 -8.96 2.40 10.46
C TYR A 47 -7.61 1.82 10.01
N PRO A 48 -7.50 0.52 9.59
CA PRO A 48 -6.22 -0.04 9.19
C PRO A 48 -5.61 0.66 7.97
N ASP A 49 -6.43 1.06 7.00
CA ASP A 49 -5.97 1.72 5.77
C ASP A 49 -5.57 3.17 6.04
N ALA A 50 -6.35 3.89 6.84
CA ALA A 50 -6.04 5.24 7.28
C ALA A 50 -4.73 5.27 8.08
N LEU A 51 -4.52 4.31 8.98
CA LEU A 51 -3.27 4.18 9.73
C LEU A 51 -2.09 3.92 8.79
N SER A 52 -2.28 3.03 7.81
CA SER A 52 -1.25 2.73 6.81
C SER A 52 -0.90 3.99 6.00
N LEU A 53 -1.90 4.72 5.51
CA LEU A 53 -1.70 5.96 4.76
C LEU A 53 -0.95 7.01 5.61
N LYS A 54 -1.35 7.18 6.87
CA LYS A 54 -0.73 8.10 7.82
C LYS A 54 0.77 7.85 7.98
N HIS A 55 1.20 6.59 7.97
CA HIS A 55 2.60 6.20 8.14
C HIS A 55 3.42 6.13 6.84
N THR A 56 2.80 6.32 5.67
CA THR A 56 3.54 6.29 4.38
C THR A 56 4.34 7.56 4.09
N SER A 57 3.90 8.72 4.58
CA SER A 57 4.53 10.02 4.29
C SER A 57 4.27 11.02 5.41
N GLN A 58 5.23 11.92 5.64
CA GLN A 58 5.09 13.03 6.58
C GLN A 58 3.89 13.94 6.24
N HIS A 59 3.56 14.07 4.94
CA HIS A 59 2.39 14.83 4.49
C HIS A 59 1.10 14.28 5.11
N PHE A 60 0.85 12.98 4.94
CA PHE A 60 -0.33 12.31 5.49
C PHE A 60 -0.33 12.23 7.01
N TYR A 61 0.85 12.08 7.62
CA TYR A 61 0.98 12.01 9.07
C TYR A 61 0.35 13.22 9.78
N GLY A 62 0.41 14.40 9.15
CA GLY A 62 -0.09 15.65 9.72
C GLY A 62 -1.61 15.78 9.78
N PHE A 63 -2.37 15.10 8.90
CA PHE A 63 -3.81 15.32 8.78
C PHE A 63 -4.68 14.06 8.75
N VAL A 64 -4.12 12.88 8.47
CA VAL A 64 -4.92 11.65 8.43
C VAL A 64 -5.38 11.29 9.83
N TYR A 65 -6.70 11.20 9.99
CA TYR A 65 -7.36 10.89 11.25
C TYR A 65 -7.30 9.39 11.54
N THR A 66 -6.78 9.03 12.72
CA THR A 66 -6.74 7.65 13.23
C THR A 66 -7.31 7.59 14.66
N GLY A 67 -8.30 8.44 14.93
CA GLY A 67 -8.87 8.60 16.27
C GLY A 67 -9.71 7.42 16.74
N VAL A 68 -10.28 7.58 17.93
CA VAL A 68 -11.03 6.53 18.62
C VAL A 68 -12.30 6.14 17.86
N GLU A 69 -12.98 7.11 17.24
CA GLU A 69 -14.22 6.87 16.49
C GLU A 69 -14.02 5.88 15.35
N LEU A 70 -12.95 6.08 14.56
CA LEU A 70 -12.62 5.21 13.43
C LEU A 70 -12.27 3.79 13.89
N LYS A 71 -11.63 3.65 15.06
CA LYS A 71 -11.33 2.34 15.68
C LYS A 71 -12.61 1.63 16.12
N ILE A 72 -13.54 2.36 16.72
CA ILE A 72 -14.83 1.82 17.19
C ILE A 72 -15.64 1.37 15.99
N GLU A 73 -15.79 2.21 14.97
CA GLU A 73 -16.51 1.90 13.74
C GLU A 73 -15.98 0.62 13.08
N TRP A 74 -14.65 0.53 12.93
CA TRP A 74 -14.00 -0.66 12.40
C TRP A 74 -14.26 -1.92 13.24
N LEU A 75 -14.24 -1.82 14.58
CA LEU A 75 -14.56 -2.96 15.46
C LEU A 75 -16.03 -3.38 15.36
N ILE A 76 -16.96 -2.42 15.21
CA ILE A 76 -18.38 -2.69 15.00
C ILE A 76 -18.57 -3.45 13.70
N GLU A 77 -18.00 -2.97 12.59
CA GLU A 77 -18.09 -3.60 11.28
C GLU A 77 -17.50 -5.02 11.28
N ARG A 78 -16.36 -5.23 11.93
CA ARG A 78 -15.82 -6.59 12.07
C ARG A 78 -16.74 -7.52 12.85
N ARG A 79 -17.38 -7.03 13.92
CA ARG A 79 -18.30 -7.82 14.72
C ARG A 79 -19.58 -8.15 13.95
N THR A 80 -20.12 -7.23 13.14
CA THR A 80 -21.29 -7.51 12.30
C THR A 80 -20.98 -8.56 11.23
N LEU A 81 -19.73 -8.60 10.75
CA LEU A 81 -19.24 -9.63 9.83
C LEU A 81 -18.82 -10.93 10.52
N HIS A 82 -19.03 -11.06 11.84
CA HIS A 82 -18.59 -12.20 12.65
C HIS A 82 -17.10 -12.55 12.48
N LEU A 83 -16.28 -11.55 12.21
CA LEU A 83 -14.83 -11.69 12.16
C LEU A 83 -14.27 -11.67 13.58
N ASP A 84 -13.15 -12.37 13.78
CA ASP A 84 -12.48 -12.39 15.07
C ASP A 84 -12.15 -10.98 15.54
N CYS A 85 -12.52 -10.73 16.81
CA CYS A 85 -12.15 -9.51 17.48
C CYS A 85 -10.64 -9.56 17.72
N PRO A 86 -9.91 -8.54 17.32
CA PRO A 86 -8.48 -8.58 17.40
C PRO A 86 -7.91 -8.66 18.84
N HIS A 87 -8.73 -8.38 19.86
CA HIS A 87 -8.36 -8.63 21.25
C HIS A 87 -9.49 -9.31 22.00
N ASP A 88 -9.20 -10.48 22.58
CA ASP A 88 -10.15 -11.30 23.34
C ASP A 88 -10.47 -10.72 24.73
N LYS A 89 -9.63 -9.80 25.24
CA LYS A 89 -9.70 -9.26 26.61
C LYS A 89 -9.93 -7.74 26.73
N GLY A 90 -10.29 -7.06 25.62
CA GLY A 90 -10.47 -5.61 25.53
C GLY A 90 -9.48 -4.86 24.61
N CYS A 91 -9.98 -4.06 23.67
CA CYS A 91 -9.16 -3.20 22.82
C CYS A 91 -8.83 -1.88 23.52
N GLU A 92 -7.55 -1.56 23.69
CA GLU A 92 -7.12 -0.25 24.17
C GLU A 92 -7.19 0.80 23.04
N LEU A 93 -8.25 1.62 23.06
CA LEU A 93 -8.50 2.63 22.01
C LEU A 93 -7.59 3.87 22.10
N GLY A 94 -6.88 4.04 23.22
CA GLY A 94 -6.17 5.27 23.56
C GLY A 94 -4.96 5.62 22.68
N SER A 95 -4.34 4.66 22.00
CA SER A 95 -3.31 4.95 21.00
C SER A 95 -3.26 3.92 19.89
N ASP A 96 -2.77 4.30 18.72
CA ASP A 96 -2.59 3.38 17.59
C ASP A 96 -1.65 2.23 17.95
N MET A 97 -0.57 2.53 18.68
CA MET A 97 0.37 1.52 19.16
C MET A 97 -0.29 0.46 20.06
N ARG A 98 -1.09 0.89 21.04
CA ARG A 98 -1.78 -0.02 21.97
C ARG A 98 -2.84 -0.84 21.25
N PHE A 99 -3.57 -0.19 20.34
CA PHE A 99 -4.60 -0.82 19.53
C PHE A 99 -4.01 -1.87 18.57
N CYS A 100 -2.91 -1.55 17.89
CA CYS A 100 -2.26 -2.45 16.92
C CYS A 100 -1.57 -3.66 17.57
N ARG A 101 -1.06 -3.53 18.79
CA ARG A 101 -0.41 -4.65 19.52
C ARG A 101 -1.34 -5.83 19.77
N GLY A 102 -2.63 -5.58 19.98
CA GLY A 102 -3.65 -6.62 20.00
C GLY A 102 -4.06 -7.01 18.59
N SER A 103 -4.25 -6.02 17.72
CA SER A 103 -5.24 -6.15 16.65
C SER A 103 -4.74 -6.39 15.23
N VAL A 104 -3.53 -5.96 14.93
CA VAL A 104 -3.12 -5.72 13.54
C VAL A 104 -1.79 -6.42 13.29
N ARG A 105 -1.74 -7.73 13.50
CA ARG A 105 -0.52 -8.53 13.19
C ARG A 105 -0.34 -8.79 11.69
N TYR A 106 -1.32 -8.46 10.85
CA TYR A 106 -1.34 -8.82 9.43
C TYR A 106 -1.42 -7.64 8.44
N VAL A 107 -1.51 -6.39 8.91
CA VAL A 107 -1.74 -5.24 7.99
C VAL A 107 -0.49 -4.37 7.79
N VAL A 108 0.62 -4.66 8.48
CA VAL A 108 1.91 -3.99 8.26
C VAL A 108 3.02 -5.03 8.14
N LEU A 109 3.02 -5.76 7.04
CA LEU A 109 4.22 -6.44 6.51
C LEU A 109 4.51 -5.84 5.13
N LEU A 110 5.16 -4.68 5.14
CA LEU A 110 6.05 -4.20 4.08
C LEU A 110 7.25 -3.54 4.75
#